data_AF-A0A7X1IG26-F1
#
_entry.id   AF-A0A7X1IG26-F1
#
_cell.length_a   1.000
_cell.length_b   1.000
_cell.length_c   1.000
_cell.angle_alpha   90.00
_cell.angle_beta   90.00
_cell.angle_gamma   90.00
#
_symmetry.space_group_name_H-M   'P 1'
#
loop_
_entity.id
_entity.type
_entity.pdbx_description
1 polymer ?
#
loop_
_entity_poly.entity_id
_entity_poly.type
_entity_poly.pdbx_seq_one_letter_code
_entity_poly.pdbx_strand_id
1 'polypeptide(L)'
;MTSEQHTGAGPAGPAAVRLIFAYEGPDIRLVSRQRVDAVPPPTDDLAGPASIAAQPDVKGFWVEVRDGRQRPLYRRVMHPPVRHDAEVFSDDAERSLARVPVDEPKGTFAVLVPEIEGADHVALVSSPLAPGPTVAPASEVARFSLTPETDETDETDEGPEGGR
;
A
#
# COMPACT_ATOMS: atom_id res chain seq x y z
N MET A 1 -23.96 41.54 -25.76
CA MET A 1 -23.77 40.07 -25.70
C MET A 1 -22.32 39.84 -25.38
N THR A 2 -22.00 39.69 -24.09
CA THR A 2 -20.65 39.40 -23.62
C THR A 2 -20.67 37.97 -23.13
N SER A 3 -19.98 37.08 -23.86
CA SER A 3 -19.83 35.68 -23.49
C SER A 3 -18.87 35.59 -22.31
N GLU A 4 -19.40 35.31 -21.12
CA GLU A 4 -18.59 34.88 -19.99
C GLU A 4 -18.21 33.41 -20.21
N GLN A 5 -16.94 33.17 -20.50
CA GLN A 5 -16.37 31.83 -20.47
C GLN A 5 -16.27 31.39 -19.01
N HIS A 6 -17.24 30.59 -18.58
CA HIS A 6 -17.21 29.90 -17.31
C HIS A 6 -16.28 28.69 -17.45
N THR A 7 -14.99 28.83 -17.09
CA THR A 7 -14.12 27.68 -16.86
C THR A 7 -14.53 27.09 -15.51
N GLY A 8 -15.56 26.24 -15.53
CA GLY A 8 -15.96 25.45 -14.38
C GLY A 8 -14.94 24.34 -14.14
N ALA A 9 -13.94 24.60 -13.30
CA ALA A 9 -13.33 23.51 -12.54
C ALA A 9 -14.44 22.95 -11.64
N GLY A 10 -15.13 21.92 -12.11
CA GLY A 10 -16.05 21.17 -11.27
C GLY A 10 -15.31 20.66 -10.03
N PRO A 11 -15.98 20.48 -8.88
CA PRO A 11 -15.33 19.97 -7.69
C PRO A 11 -14.65 18.66 -8.04
N ALA A 12 -13.33 18.58 -7.84
CA ALA A 12 -12.59 17.35 -8.05
C ALA A 12 -13.26 16.25 -7.23
N GLY A 13 -13.68 15.17 -7.89
CA GLY A 13 -14.22 14.00 -7.21
C GLY A 13 -13.24 13.46 -6.16
N PRO A 14 -13.71 12.62 -5.23
CA PRO A 14 -12.85 12.04 -4.21
C PRO A 14 -11.69 11.30 -4.88
N ALA A 15 -10.47 11.81 -4.66
CA ALA A 15 -9.28 11.26 -5.27
C ALA A 15 -8.60 10.25 -4.32
N ALA A 16 -8.28 9.09 -4.88
CA ALA A 16 -7.59 8.03 -4.17
C ALA A 16 -6.42 7.51 -5.00
N VAL A 17 -5.48 6.85 -4.32
CA VAL A 17 -4.35 6.16 -4.95
C VAL A 17 -4.55 4.67 -4.75
N ARG A 18 -4.69 3.95 -5.86
CA ARG A 18 -4.65 2.48 -5.90
C ARG A 18 -3.18 2.04 -5.97
N LEU A 19 -2.79 1.24 -5.00
CA LEU A 19 -1.47 0.63 -4.89
C LEU A 19 -1.62 -0.88 -5.07
N ILE A 20 -0.87 -1.46 -5.99
CA ILE A 20 -0.78 -2.91 -6.15
C ILE A 20 0.59 -3.34 -5.69
N PHE A 21 0.60 -4.27 -4.74
CA PHE A 21 1.81 -4.88 -4.21
C PHE A 21 1.92 -6.31 -4.73
N ALA A 22 3.12 -6.73 -5.10
CA ALA A 22 3.44 -8.13 -5.29
C ALA A 22 4.29 -8.59 -4.10
N TYR A 23 4.15 -9.85 -3.72
CA TYR A 23 4.96 -10.46 -2.68
C TYR A 23 5.46 -11.85 -3.07
N GLU A 24 6.61 -12.21 -2.48
CA GLU A 24 7.22 -13.52 -2.55
C GLU A 24 7.87 -13.81 -1.20
N GLY A 25 7.28 -14.72 -0.42
CA GLY A 25 7.65 -14.91 0.98
C GLY A 25 7.50 -13.62 1.80
N PRO A 26 8.56 -13.14 2.47
CA PRO A 26 8.54 -11.88 3.23
C PRO A 26 8.76 -10.64 2.35
N ASP A 27 9.18 -10.81 1.10
CA ASP A 27 9.55 -9.70 0.23
C ASP A 27 8.29 -9.09 -0.39
N ILE A 28 8.12 -7.78 -0.22
CA ILE A 28 6.99 -7.02 -0.76
C ILE A 28 7.51 -5.88 -1.64
N ARG A 29 6.96 -5.76 -2.84
CA ARG A 29 7.30 -4.70 -3.80
C ARG A 29 6.04 -3.99 -4.29
N LEU A 30 6.09 -2.68 -4.45
CA LEU A 30 5.05 -1.91 -5.13
C LEU A 30 5.22 -2.09 -6.64
N VAL A 31 4.17 -2.57 -7.32
CA VAL A 31 4.20 -2.86 -8.77
C VAL A 31 3.29 -1.96 -9.59
N SER A 32 2.36 -1.25 -8.94
CA SER A 32 1.53 -0.27 -9.61
C SER A 32 1.08 0.81 -8.63
N ARG A 33 1.11 2.06 -9.08
CA ARG A 33 0.54 3.22 -8.41
C ARG A 33 -0.35 3.96 -9.41
N GLN A 34 -1.63 4.05 -9.10
CA GLN A 34 -2.61 4.67 -10.00
C GLN A 34 -3.51 5.60 -9.22
N ARG A 35 -3.56 6.88 -9.62
CA ARG A 35 -4.58 7.82 -9.18
C ARG A 35 -5.93 7.42 -9.79
N VAL A 36 -6.97 7.36 -8.97
CA VAL A 36 -8.34 6.99 -9.38
C VAL A 36 -9.35 7.95 -8.76
N ASP A 37 -10.42 8.23 -9.49
CA ASP A 37 -11.60 8.94 -8.98
C ASP A 37 -12.50 7.93 -8.27
N ALA A 38 -12.25 7.74 -6.97
CA ALA A 38 -12.95 6.77 -6.14
C ALA A 38 -12.93 7.21 -4.68
N VAL A 39 -14.04 6.95 -3.97
CA VAL A 39 -14.08 7.13 -2.52
C VAL A 39 -13.22 6.05 -1.85
N PRO A 40 -12.13 6.41 -1.15
CA PRO A 40 -11.37 5.44 -0.38
C PRO A 40 -12.18 5.03 0.85
N PRO A 41 -11.99 3.80 1.37
CA PRO A 41 -12.65 3.39 2.59
C PRO A 41 -12.24 4.30 3.76
N PRO A 42 -13.11 4.49 4.77
CA PRO A 42 -12.83 5.38 5.89
C PRO A 42 -11.55 4.96 6.62
N THR A 43 -10.90 5.92 7.28
CA THR A 43 -9.78 5.61 8.16
C THR A 43 -10.29 4.85 9.37
N ASP A 44 -9.55 3.81 9.76
CA ASP A 44 -9.67 3.24 11.10
C ASP A 44 -9.08 4.21 12.13
N ASP A 45 -9.32 3.91 13.41
CA ASP A 45 -8.96 4.79 14.51
C ASP A 45 -7.47 5.17 14.51
N LEU A 46 -7.23 6.47 14.44
CA LEU A 46 -5.90 7.09 14.55
C LEU A 46 -5.58 7.45 16.01
N ALA A 47 -6.60 7.56 16.88
CA ALA A 47 -6.49 7.82 18.31
C ALA A 47 -6.08 6.55 19.09
N GLY A 48 -4.92 6.02 18.72
CA GLY A 48 -4.05 5.20 19.57
C GLY A 48 -2.67 5.85 19.52
N PRO A 49 -1.83 5.75 20.58
CA PRO A 49 -0.55 6.44 20.61
C PRO A 49 0.22 6.15 19.32
N ALA A 50 0.81 7.19 18.74
CA ALA A 50 1.34 7.30 17.37
C ALA A 50 2.40 6.26 16.95
N SER A 51 2.52 5.15 17.66
CA SER A 51 3.42 4.03 17.42
C SER A 51 2.74 2.69 17.77
N ILE A 52 1.56 2.38 17.21
CA ILE A 52 1.00 1.02 17.34
C ILE A 52 2.00 -0.04 16.84
N ALA A 53 2.85 0.31 15.87
CA ALA A 53 3.98 -0.50 15.40
C ALA A 53 5.10 -0.75 16.46
N ALA A 54 5.02 -0.13 17.64
CA ALA A 54 5.99 -0.28 18.72
C ALA A 54 5.34 -0.65 20.06
N GLN A 55 4.03 -0.91 20.08
CA GLN A 55 3.36 -1.39 21.28
C GLN A 55 3.54 -2.92 21.37
N PRO A 56 3.99 -3.46 22.51
CA PRO A 56 4.33 -4.88 22.64
C PRO A 56 3.12 -5.82 22.44
N ASP A 57 1.90 -5.28 22.55
CA ASP A 57 0.68 -6.10 22.59
C ASP A 57 -0.15 -6.05 21.31
N VAL A 58 0.19 -5.21 20.33
CA VAL A 58 -0.63 -5.07 19.12
C VAL A 58 -0.12 -5.97 18.00
N LYS A 59 -1.03 -6.81 17.50
CA LYS A 59 -0.79 -7.79 16.45
C LYS A 59 -1.75 -7.56 15.29
N GLY A 60 -1.33 -7.90 14.08
CA GLY A 60 -2.19 -7.85 12.90
C GLY A 60 -1.46 -7.38 11.65
N PHE A 61 -2.23 -6.94 10.68
CA PHE A 61 -1.74 -6.28 9.47
C PHE A 61 -2.56 -5.01 9.23
N TRP A 62 -1.88 -3.91 8.96
CA TRP A 62 -2.54 -2.68 8.56
C TRP A 62 -1.64 -1.83 7.68
N VAL A 63 -2.26 -0.88 7.00
CA VAL A 63 -1.60 0.08 6.12
C VAL A 63 -1.75 1.46 6.71
N GLU A 64 -0.67 2.23 6.72
CA GLU A 64 -0.68 3.64 7.13
C GLU A 64 -0.20 4.53 6.00
N VAL A 65 -0.91 5.64 5.75
CA VAL A 65 -0.35 6.77 5.00
C VAL A 65 0.26 7.70 6.05
N ARG A 66 1.54 8.05 5.88
CA ARG A 66 2.25 8.91 6.83
C ARG A 66 2.83 10.14 6.12
N ASP A 67 3.00 11.19 6.90
CA ASP A 67 3.75 12.37 6.48
C ASP A 67 5.27 12.17 6.62
N GLY A 68 6.06 13.15 6.16
CA GLY A 68 7.52 13.15 6.29
C GLY A 68 8.04 13.18 7.73
N ARG A 69 7.15 13.34 8.73
CA ARG A 69 7.46 13.29 10.17
C ARG A 69 7.01 11.97 10.81
N GLN A 70 6.69 10.94 10.00
CA GLN A 70 6.20 9.63 10.44
C GLN A 70 4.83 9.66 11.12
N ARG A 71 4.06 10.74 11.02
CA ARG A 71 2.74 10.84 11.64
C ARG A 71 1.70 10.18 10.73
N PRO A 72 0.86 9.26 11.24
CA PRO A 72 -0.19 8.65 10.43
C PRO A 72 -1.30 9.66 10.11
N LEU A 73 -1.59 9.82 8.83
CA LEU A 73 -2.69 10.62 8.29
C LEU A 73 -3.91 9.76 7.96
N TYR A 74 -3.69 8.46 7.73
CA TYR A 74 -4.72 7.47 7.43
C TYR A 74 -4.25 6.10 7.92
N ARG A 75 -5.19 5.27 8.39
CA ARG A 75 -4.96 3.87 8.73
C ARG A 75 -6.05 2.99 8.16
N ARG A 76 -5.66 1.79 7.70
CA ARG A 76 -6.56 0.72 7.29
C ARG A 76 -6.12 -0.61 7.87
N VAL A 77 -6.89 -1.17 8.79
CA VAL A 77 -6.72 -2.54 9.31
C VAL A 77 -7.24 -3.53 8.28
N MET A 78 -6.46 -4.56 7.97
CA MET A 78 -6.80 -5.55 6.95
C MET A 78 -6.38 -6.95 7.41
N HIS A 79 -6.94 -7.98 6.78
CA HIS A 79 -6.39 -9.32 6.93
C HIS A 79 -4.99 -9.40 6.28
N PRO A 80 -4.05 -10.15 6.85
CA PRO A 80 -2.74 -10.37 6.22
C PRO A 80 -2.90 -10.89 4.79
N PRO A 81 -2.31 -10.21 3.78
CA PRO A 81 -2.47 -10.61 2.38
C PRO A 81 -1.56 -11.78 1.99
N VAL A 82 -0.47 -11.99 2.72
CA VAL A 82 0.42 -13.15 2.58
C VAL A 82 -0.23 -14.33 3.31
N ARG A 83 -0.72 -15.32 2.55
CA ARG A 83 -1.26 -16.56 3.10
C ARG A 83 -0.20 -17.64 2.99
N HIS A 84 0.22 -18.20 4.13
CA HIS A 84 1.18 -19.30 4.20
C HIS A 84 0.52 -20.68 4.07
N ASP A 85 -0.81 -20.72 3.98
CA ASP A 85 -1.60 -21.91 3.75
C ASP A 85 -2.45 -21.77 2.48
N ALA A 86 -2.45 -22.83 1.66
CA ALA A 86 -3.38 -22.99 0.55
C ALA A 86 -4.47 -23.97 0.97
N GLU A 87 -5.73 -23.59 0.76
CA GLU A 87 -6.86 -24.50 0.89
C GLU A 87 -6.95 -25.35 -0.37
N VAL A 88 -6.64 -26.64 -0.25
CA VAL A 88 -6.75 -27.61 -1.33
C VAL A 88 -7.99 -28.47 -1.11
N PHE A 89 -8.78 -28.59 -2.17
CA PHE A 89 -9.87 -29.55 -2.22
C PHE A 89 -9.28 -30.92 -2.58
N SER A 90 -9.62 -31.94 -1.81
CA SER A 90 -9.26 -33.32 -2.13
C SER A 90 -10.47 -34.11 -2.60
N ASP A 91 -10.26 -35.12 -3.44
CA ASP A 91 -11.31 -36.03 -3.90
C ASP A 91 -11.77 -37.03 -2.82
N ASP A 92 -11.18 -36.98 -1.61
CA ASP A 92 -11.61 -37.75 -0.45
C ASP A 92 -12.82 -37.07 0.19
N ALA A 93 -13.98 -37.73 0.13
CA ALA A 93 -15.25 -37.23 0.66
C ALA A 93 -15.20 -36.92 2.18
N GLU A 94 -14.29 -37.54 2.93
CA GLU A 94 -14.10 -37.32 4.37
C GLU A 94 -13.03 -36.23 4.66
N ARG A 95 -12.28 -35.78 3.65
CA ARG A 95 -11.26 -34.70 3.73
C ARG A 95 -11.36 -33.73 2.55
N SER A 96 -12.57 -33.32 2.22
CA SER A 96 -12.86 -32.47 1.07
C SER A 96 -12.18 -31.09 1.13
N LEU A 97 -11.67 -30.69 2.31
CA LEU A 97 -10.94 -29.45 2.54
C LEU A 97 -9.70 -29.70 3.40
N ALA A 98 -8.51 -29.46 2.86
CA ALA A 98 -7.26 -29.51 3.62
C ALA A 98 -6.44 -28.23 3.43
N ARG A 99 -5.82 -27.75 4.51
CA ARG A 99 -4.84 -26.65 4.42
C ARG A 99 -3.45 -27.23 4.32
N VAL A 100 -2.76 -26.95 3.22
CA VAL A 100 -1.37 -27.35 3.01
C VAL A 100 -0.45 -26.14 3.18
N PRO A 101 0.69 -26.28 3.88
CA PRO A 101 1.71 -25.24 3.93
C PRO A 101 2.18 -24.88 2.51
N VAL A 102 2.37 -23.60 2.26
CA VAL A 102 3.02 -23.10 1.04
C VAL A 102 4.40 -22.59 1.43
N ASP A 103 5.44 -23.27 0.96
CA ASP A 103 6.83 -22.95 1.30
C ASP A 103 7.26 -21.56 0.79
N GLU A 104 6.76 -21.17 -0.39
CA GLU A 104 7.03 -19.87 -1.02
C GLU A 104 5.71 -19.18 -1.44
N PRO A 105 5.01 -18.53 -0.50
CA PRO A 105 3.76 -17.86 -0.82
C PRO A 105 4.05 -16.66 -1.73
N LYS A 106 3.38 -16.60 -2.88
CA LYS A 106 3.50 -15.49 -3.83
C LYS A 106 2.15 -15.04 -4.33
N GLY A 107 2.02 -13.74 -4.59
CA GLY A 107 0.77 -13.17 -5.08
C GLY A 107 0.80 -11.66 -5.17
N THR A 108 -0.39 -11.09 -5.37
CA THR A 108 -0.58 -9.65 -5.37
C THR A 108 -1.77 -9.26 -4.50
N PHE A 109 -1.71 -8.08 -3.89
CA PHE A 109 -2.86 -7.47 -3.23
C PHE A 109 -2.93 -5.98 -3.56
N ALA A 110 -4.14 -5.43 -3.49
CA ALA A 110 -4.39 -4.03 -3.77
C ALA A 110 -4.82 -3.29 -2.50
N VAL A 111 -4.33 -2.07 -2.35
CA VAL A 111 -4.74 -1.13 -1.32
C VAL A 111 -5.22 0.14 -1.99
N LEU A 112 -6.35 0.67 -1.52
CA LEU A 112 -6.87 1.96 -1.93
C LEU A 112 -6.74 2.92 -0.75
N VAL A 113 -5.90 3.95 -0.90
CA VAL A 113 -5.68 4.99 0.11
C VAL A 113 -6.18 6.34 -0.40
N PRO A 114 -6.66 7.24 0.47
CA PRO A 114 -6.95 8.62 0.07
C PRO A 114 -5.71 9.32 -0.47
N GLU A 115 -5.92 10.20 -1.45
CA GLU A 115 -4.91 11.20 -1.80
C GLU A 115 -4.99 12.33 -0.77
N ILE A 116 -3.99 12.41 0.12
CA ILE A 116 -3.94 13.37 1.22
C ILE A 116 -2.78 14.35 0.98
N GLU A 117 -3.06 15.64 1.08
CA GLU A 117 -2.02 16.67 1.07
C GLU A 117 -1.02 16.46 2.22
N GLY A 118 0.27 16.49 1.91
CA GLY A 118 1.34 16.24 2.89
C GLY A 118 1.61 14.77 3.18
N ALA A 119 0.92 13.83 2.51
CA ALA A 119 1.30 12.43 2.51
C ALA A 119 2.65 12.24 1.82
N ASP A 120 3.54 11.49 2.46
CA ASP A 120 4.91 11.22 2.01
C ASP A 120 5.04 9.77 1.52
N HIS A 121 4.59 8.81 2.32
CA HIS A 121 4.73 7.39 2.03
C HIS A 121 3.57 6.56 2.59
N VAL A 122 3.48 5.33 2.08
CA VAL A 122 2.70 4.25 2.67
C VAL A 122 3.62 3.31 3.43
N ALA A 123 3.26 2.99 4.67
CA ALA A 123 3.90 1.96 5.48
C ALA A 123 2.98 0.73 5.59
N LEU A 124 3.54 -0.45 5.33
CA LEU A 124 2.92 -1.72 5.66
C LEU A 124 3.40 -2.12 7.05
N VAL A 125 2.45 -2.37 7.94
CA VAL A 125 2.74 -2.72 9.34
C VAL A 125 2.16 -4.10 9.60
N SER A 126 3.00 -5.02 10.09
CA SER A 126 2.56 -6.38 10.34
C SER A 126 3.33 -7.04 11.47
N SER A 127 2.69 -7.98 12.17
CA SER A 127 3.41 -9.02 12.90
C SER A 127 4.31 -9.81 11.91
N PRO A 128 5.40 -10.46 12.37
CA PRO A 128 6.34 -11.13 11.47
C PRO A 128 5.64 -12.03 10.46
N LEU A 129 5.96 -11.82 9.19
CA LEU A 129 5.44 -12.59 8.05
C LEU A 129 6.13 -13.95 7.92
N ALA A 130 7.11 -14.29 8.77
CA ALA A 130 7.79 -15.57 8.74
C ALA A 130 7.12 -16.59 9.68
N PRO A 131 7.02 -17.88 9.29
CA PRO A 131 6.55 -18.93 10.19
C PRO A 131 7.52 -19.09 11.38
N GLY A 132 7.03 -18.81 12.59
CA GLY A 132 7.78 -18.88 13.84
C GLY A 132 6.85 -18.66 15.05
N PRO A 133 7.33 -18.85 16.30
CA PRO A 133 6.49 -18.70 17.50
C PRO A 133 5.80 -17.33 17.50
N THR A 134 4.47 -17.38 17.41
CA THR A 134 3.53 -16.36 16.91
C THR A 134 3.30 -15.19 17.90
N VAL A 135 4.36 -14.53 18.34
CA VAL A 135 4.25 -13.59 19.48
C VAL A 135 5.07 -12.30 19.35
N ALA A 136 5.57 -11.94 18.17
CA ALA A 136 6.17 -10.62 18.03
C ALA A 136 5.10 -9.54 17.73
N PRO A 137 5.23 -8.35 18.33
CA PRO A 137 4.36 -7.23 18.02
C PRO A 137 4.49 -6.85 16.54
N ALA A 138 3.45 -6.22 16.01
CA ALA A 138 3.50 -5.71 14.65
C ALA A 138 4.47 -4.54 14.55
N SER A 139 5.30 -4.53 13.51
CA SER A 139 6.25 -3.47 13.19
C SER A 139 6.14 -3.08 11.71
N GLU A 140 6.74 -1.94 11.32
CA GLU A 140 6.86 -1.60 9.91
C GLU A 140 7.68 -2.68 9.20
N VAL A 141 7.08 -3.31 8.19
CA VAL A 141 7.70 -4.38 7.38
C VAL A 141 8.08 -3.91 5.99
N ALA A 142 7.45 -2.84 5.48
CA ALA A 142 7.81 -2.21 4.22
C ALA A 142 7.32 -0.76 4.15
N ARG A 143 7.99 0.06 3.33
CA ARG A 143 7.62 1.46 3.07
C ARG A 143 7.77 1.82 1.60
N PHE A 144 6.87 2.65 1.08
CA PHE A 144 6.85 3.04 -0.33
C PHE A 144 6.45 4.51 -0.49
N SER A 145 7.24 5.29 -1.22
CA SER A 145 6.97 6.71 -1.47
C SER A 145 5.69 6.94 -2.27
N LEU A 146 4.88 7.90 -1.85
CA LEU A 146 3.68 8.35 -2.57
C LEU A 146 3.97 9.53 -3.50
N THR A 147 5.07 10.25 -3.28
CA THR A 147 5.58 11.22 -4.22
C THR A 147 6.07 10.49 -5.48
N PRO A 148 5.76 10.97 -6.69
CA PRO A 148 6.55 10.56 -7.84
C PRO A 148 8.00 10.94 -7.52
N GLU A 149 8.91 9.96 -7.55
CA GLU A 149 10.26 10.31 -7.95
C GLU A 149 10.07 10.94 -9.33
N THR A 150 10.32 12.24 -9.44
CA THR A 150 10.54 12.84 -10.74
C THR A 150 11.73 12.08 -11.28
N ASP A 151 11.48 11.08 -12.13
CA ASP A 151 12.47 10.66 -13.10
C ASP A 151 12.77 11.94 -13.88
N GLU A 152 13.80 12.66 -13.45
CA GLU A 152 14.56 13.51 -14.33
C GLU A 152 15.03 12.55 -15.42
N THR A 153 14.20 12.47 -16.46
CA THR A 153 14.62 11.98 -17.76
C THR A 153 15.81 12.87 -18.05
N ASP A 154 16.99 12.27 -17.99
CA ASP A 154 18.22 12.81 -18.55
C ASP A 154 17.96 12.87 -20.07
N GLU A 155 17.12 13.83 -20.48
CA GLU A 155 17.17 14.43 -21.81
C GLU A 155 18.57 15.01 -21.87
N THR A 156 19.50 14.16 -22.31
CA THR A 156 20.75 14.61 -22.88
C THR A 156 20.37 15.55 -24.01
N ASP A 157 20.34 16.83 -23.66
CA ASP A 157 20.33 17.98 -24.53
C ASP A 157 21.61 17.87 -25.37
N GLU A 158 21.56 17.08 -26.45
CA GLU A 158 22.49 17.20 -27.56
C GLU A 158 22.22 18.57 -28.19
N GLY A 159 22.87 19.58 -27.61
CA GLY A 159 22.87 20.94 -28.12
C GLY A 159 23.31 20.96 -29.59
N PRO A 160 22.84 21.96 -30.36
CA PRO A 160 23.17 22.03 -31.77
C PRO A 160 24.65 22.40 -31.91
N GLU A 161 25.48 21.47 -32.35
CA GLU A 161 26.81 21.80 -32.87
C GLU A 161 26.66 22.57 -34.18
N GLY A 162 26.75 23.90 -34.06
CA GLY A 162 26.98 24.81 -35.17
C GLY A 162 28.48 25.03 -35.42
N GLY A 163 28.88 25.01 -36.69
CA GLY A 163 30.11 25.61 -37.22
C GLY A 163 31.19 24.58 -37.58
N ARG A 164 31.72 24.52 -38.80
CA ARG A 164 31.88 25.49 -39.89
C ARG A 164 31.96 24.76 -41.23
#